data_AF-I4CQ33-F1
#
_entry.id   AF-I4CQ33-F1
#
_cell.length_a   1.000
_cell.length_b   1.000
_cell.length_c   1.000
_cell.angle_alpha   90.00
_cell.angle_beta   90.00
_cell.angle_gamma   90.00
#
_symmetry.space_group_name_H-M   'P 1'
#
loop_
_entity.id
_entity.type
_entity.pdbx_description
1 polymer ?
#
loop_
_entity_poly.entity_id
_entity_poly.type
_entity_poly.pdbx_seq_one_letter_code
_entity_poly.pdbx_strand_id
1 'polypeptide(L)'
;MKPGQIFADLPALATHLRGELENKKAILLYAYNGTGKTRLSMTFKDIGKQGEARDTLYFNAFTEDLFHWNNDLEGDEDRRLLLNQDSRFFQGLFELEMDNRIRPLLRRYADFDFRIDTQEPEWAVRFSRLVDGQTIDNIKVSRGEENIFIWCFFLAVVELAMDPEIEAYQWVKHLYIDDPISSLDEHNAITVGNHLAQLLCKAGNPLKVVISSHHPLFFNVMHNEMDARKSKKVSAHFLSRSKTDGSYTLTHTGATPFFHHVAVLTELYKAEQSGELYTYHFNMLRSVLEKSASFHGFSNFSACIPTDDADDPEGVLHARLINILSHGNYSLFEPQPMLEENKTYFKTILDSFLKRYPFNPDLFPQASEVETAGTP
;
A
#
# COMPACT_ATOMS: atom_id res chain seq x y z
N MET A 1 17.45 -16.13 -1.86
CA MET A 1 16.50 -15.46 -2.79
C MET A 1 17.22 -15.17 -4.10
N LYS A 2 16.53 -15.13 -5.25
CA LYS A 2 17.17 -14.64 -6.48
C LYS A 2 17.54 -13.16 -6.27
N PRO A 3 18.72 -12.69 -6.73
CA PRO A 3 19.07 -11.28 -6.64
C PRO A 3 18.03 -10.44 -7.39
N GLY A 4 17.63 -9.32 -6.80
CA GLY A 4 16.65 -8.41 -7.39
C GLY A 4 17.19 -7.74 -8.65
N GLN A 5 16.31 -7.48 -9.62
CA GLN A 5 16.64 -6.73 -10.81
C GLN A 5 16.65 -5.23 -10.48
N ILE A 6 17.71 -4.53 -10.90
CA ILE A 6 17.90 -3.11 -10.61
C ILE A 6 17.48 -2.28 -11.83
N PHE A 7 16.80 -1.17 -11.58
CA PHE A 7 16.36 -0.19 -12.56
C PHE A 7 16.83 1.20 -12.15
N ALA A 8 17.34 1.98 -13.10
CA ALA A 8 17.86 3.31 -12.82
C ALA A 8 16.77 4.29 -12.35
N ASP A 9 15.55 4.19 -12.91
CA ASP A 9 14.48 5.15 -12.69
C ASP A 9 13.07 4.53 -12.87
N LEU A 10 12.04 5.35 -12.62
CA LEU A 10 10.64 4.97 -12.78
C LEU A 10 10.26 4.63 -14.23
N PRO A 11 10.66 5.40 -15.28
CA PRO A 11 10.41 5.03 -16.67
C PRO A 11 10.94 3.65 -17.05
N ALA A 12 12.17 3.31 -16.66
CA ALA A 12 12.76 2.00 -16.92
C ALA A 12 11.96 0.89 -16.22
N LEU A 13 11.61 1.09 -14.94
CA LEU A 13 10.78 0.13 -14.20
C LEU A 13 9.39 -0.03 -14.82
N ALA A 14 8.70 1.06 -15.15
CA ALA A 14 7.37 1.02 -15.74
C ALA A 14 7.36 0.35 -17.11
N THR A 15 8.39 0.61 -17.93
CA THR A 15 8.58 -0.07 -19.23
C THR A 15 8.78 -1.57 -19.04
N HIS A 16 9.57 -1.97 -18.05
CA HIS A 16 9.74 -3.37 -17.71
C HIS A 16 8.43 -4.03 -17.28
N LEU A 17 7.64 -3.39 -16.40
CA LEU A 17 6.34 -3.91 -15.98
C LEU A 17 5.37 -4.09 -17.16
N ARG A 18 5.34 -3.15 -18.10
CA ARG A 18 4.56 -3.28 -19.34
C ARG A 18 5.01 -4.49 -20.18
N GLY A 19 6.32 -4.67 -20.33
CA GLY A 19 6.88 -5.82 -21.04
C GLY A 19 6.54 -7.16 -20.39
N GLU A 20 6.60 -7.23 -19.06
CA GLU A 20 6.21 -8.44 -18.30
C GLU A 20 4.73 -8.78 -18.52
N LEU A 21 3.85 -7.78 -18.60
CA LEU A 21 2.42 -7.98 -18.89
C LEU A 21 2.14 -8.52 -20.29
N GLU A 22 3.10 -8.60 -21.20
CA GLU A 22 2.92 -9.36 -22.46
C GLU A 22 2.82 -10.87 -22.21
N ASN A 23 3.47 -11.36 -21.16
CA ASN A 23 3.49 -12.78 -20.81
C ASN A 23 2.73 -13.07 -19.50
N LYS A 24 2.35 -12.03 -18.76
CA LYS A 24 1.66 -12.09 -17.47
C LYS A 24 0.29 -11.44 -17.56
N LYS A 25 -0.68 -12.00 -16.84
CA LYS A 25 -2.00 -11.40 -16.64
C LYS A 25 -2.00 -10.41 -15.49
N ALA A 26 -1.20 -10.66 -14.44
CA ALA A 26 -1.12 -9.76 -13.30
C ALA A 26 0.29 -9.67 -12.70
N ILE A 27 0.63 -8.48 -12.22
CA ILE A 27 1.83 -8.20 -11.44
C ILE A 27 1.41 -7.64 -10.09
N LEU A 28 1.85 -8.27 -9.01
CA LEU A 28 1.64 -7.81 -7.64
C LEU A 28 2.93 -7.20 -7.11
N LEU A 29 2.86 -5.97 -6.59
CA LEU A 29 3.99 -5.23 -6.05
C LEU A 29 3.75 -4.92 -4.58
N TYR A 30 4.56 -5.49 -3.70
CA TYR A 30 4.63 -5.04 -2.32
C TYR A 30 5.71 -3.97 -2.22
N ALA A 31 5.34 -2.76 -1.79
CA ALA A 31 6.29 -1.66 -1.62
C ALA A 31 5.90 -0.76 -0.44
N TYR A 32 6.90 -0.36 0.35
CA TYR A 32 6.68 0.52 1.48
C TYR A 32 6.20 1.92 1.05
N ASN A 33 5.72 2.68 2.04
CA ASN A 33 5.42 4.09 1.84
C ASN A 33 6.70 4.86 1.49
N GLY A 34 6.58 5.87 0.63
CA GLY A 34 7.74 6.64 0.15
C GLY A 34 8.52 5.99 -1.01
N THR A 35 8.26 4.73 -1.38
CA THR A 35 8.91 4.10 -2.55
C THR A 35 8.50 4.76 -3.88
N GLY A 36 7.37 5.47 -3.93
CA GLY A 36 6.90 6.18 -5.12
C GLY A 36 5.92 5.39 -5.98
N LYS A 37 5.15 4.47 -5.39
CA LYS A 37 4.13 3.64 -6.07
C LYS A 37 3.13 4.46 -6.89
N THR A 38 2.65 5.58 -6.33
CA THR A 38 1.72 6.48 -7.04
C THR A 38 2.37 7.10 -8.27
N ARG A 39 3.63 7.54 -8.18
CA ARG A 39 4.38 8.05 -9.35
C ARG A 39 4.64 6.95 -10.37
N LEU A 40 4.88 5.71 -9.93
CA LEU A 40 5.03 4.55 -10.81
C LEU A 40 3.73 4.29 -11.59
N SER A 41 2.56 4.35 -10.94
CA SER A 41 1.26 4.18 -11.60
C SER A 41 1.04 5.23 -12.70
N MET A 42 1.38 6.49 -12.43
CA MET A 42 1.26 7.58 -13.40
C MET A 42 2.26 7.41 -14.55
N THR A 43 3.51 7.07 -14.24
CA THR A 43 4.55 6.81 -15.26
C THR A 43 4.14 5.66 -16.18
N PHE A 44 3.61 4.57 -15.62
CA PHE A 44 3.09 3.43 -16.37
C PHE A 44 1.96 3.84 -17.32
N LYS A 45 1.00 4.63 -16.82
CA LYS A 45 -0.12 5.14 -17.60
C LYS A 45 0.34 6.12 -18.70
N ASP A 46 1.33 6.97 -18.42
CA ASP A 46 1.82 7.97 -19.37
C ASP A 46 2.62 7.34 -20.52
N ILE A 47 3.32 6.22 -20.29
CA ILE A 47 3.94 5.44 -21.38
C ILE A 47 2.88 4.94 -22.39
N GLY A 48 1.67 4.64 -21.92
CA GLY A 48 0.54 4.23 -22.75
C GLY A 48 -0.16 5.37 -23.48
N LYS A 49 0.21 6.63 -23.21
CA LYS A 49 -0.42 7.80 -23.80
C LYS A 49 0.31 8.19 -25.09
N GLN A 50 -0.39 8.10 -26.22
CA GLN A 50 0.10 8.52 -27.53
C GLN A 50 -0.86 9.53 -28.15
N GLY A 51 -0.59 10.82 -27.98
CA GLY A 51 -1.53 11.89 -28.34
C GLY A 51 -2.81 11.81 -27.51
N GLU A 52 -3.95 11.65 -28.18
CA GLU A 52 -5.26 11.44 -27.55
C GLU A 52 -5.53 9.96 -27.19
N ALA A 53 -4.73 9.02 -27.73
CA ALA A 53 -4.88 7.60 -27.43
C ALA A 53 -4.33 7.26 -26.04
N ARG A 54 -5.02 6.36 -25.35
CA ARG A 54 -4.69 5.85 -24.02
C ARG A 54 -5.05 4.37 -23.94
N ASP A 55 -4.40 3.64 -23.03
CA ASP A 55 -4.63 2.21 -22.87
C ASP A 55 -4.69 1.73 -21.41
N THR A 56 -4.59 2.65 -20.45
CA THR A 56 -4.46 2.34 -19.02
C THR A 56 -5.53 3.04 -18.20
N LEU A 57 -6.34 2.27 -17.49
CA LEU A 57 -7.21 2.72 -16.40
C LEU A 57 -6.45 2.59 -15.08
N TYR A 58 -6.61 3.54 -14.15
CA TYR A 58 -5.87 3.51 -12.89
C TYR A 58 -6.71 3.94 -11.68
N PHE A 59 -6.35 3.41 -10.52
CA PHE A 59 -6.83 3.83 -9.21
C PHE A 59 -5.63 4.20 -8.33
N ASN A 60 -5.62 5.42 -7.82
CA ASN A 60 -4.61 5.96 -6.92
C ASN A 60 -5.12 7.28 -6.32
N ALA A 61 -4.28 7.99 -5.56
CA ALA A 61 -4.61 9.30 -4.98
C ALA A 61 -5.18 10.32 -6.00
N PHE A 62 -4.69 10.37 -7.24
CA PHE A 62 -5.24 11.27 -8.27
C PHE A 62 -6.68 10.93 -8.65
N THR A 63 -7.10 9.67 -8.50
CA THR A 63 -8.48 9.25 -8.73
C THR A 63 -9.36 9.63 -7.55
N GLU A 64 -8.85 9.49 -6.33
CA GLU A 64 -9.53 9.93 -5.11
C GLU A 64 -9.76 11.45 -5.12
N ASP A 65 -8.75 12.23 -5.55
CA ASP A 65 -8.82 13.69 -5.64
C ASP A 65 -9.85 14.21 -6.67
N LEU A 66 -10.44 13.34 -7.49
CA LEU A 66 -11.58 13.71 -8.34
C LEU A 66 -12.88 13.91 -7.56
N PHE A 67 -12.90 13.47 -6.30
CA PHE A 67 -14.01 13.54 -5.37
C PHE A 67 -13.61 14.45 -4.21
N HIS A 68 -14.41 15.49 -3.92
CA HIS A 68 -14.08 16.41 -2.84
C HIS A 68 -15.33 16.90 -2.13
N TRP A 69 -15.24 17.06 -0.81
CA TRP A 69 -16.37 17.52 -0.01
C TRP A 69 -16.55 19.03 -0.11
N ASN A 70 -17.80 19.46 -0.18
CA ASN A 70 -18.19 20.83 0.16
C ASN A 70 -18.68 20.86 1.62
N ASN A 71 -17.78 21.18 2.56
CA ASN A 71 -18.06 21.10 4.00
C ASN A 71 -18.60 22.39 4.62
N ASP A 72 -18.46 23.54 3.95
CA ASP A 72 -18.74 24.86 4.54
C ASP A 72 -20.02 25.49 3.95
N LEU A 73 -21.08 24.69 3.83
CA LEU A 73 -22.36 25.14 3.30
C LEU A 73 -23.21 25.83 4.36
N GLU A 74 -23.94 26.86 3.95
CA GLU A 74 -24.85 27.60 4.81
C GLU A 74 -25.90 26.66 5.42
N GLY A 75 -25.94 26.58 6.75
CA GLY A 75 -26.90 25.77 7.49
C GLY A 75 -26.54 24.30 7.68
N ASP A 76 -25.42 23.79 7.14
CA ASP A 76 -24.99 22.37 7.32
C ASP A 76 -25.97 21.30 6.78
N GLU A 77 -27.04 21.69 6.10
CA GLU A 77 -28.15 20.80 5.69
C GLU A 77 -27.92 20.09 4.34
N ASP A 78 -26.99 20.59 3.51
CA ASP A 78 -26.82 20.13 2.13
C ASP A 78 -25.46 19.48 1.83
N ARG A 79 -24.99 18.61 2.74
CA ARG A 79 -23.68 17.97 2.59
C ARG A 79 -23.63 17.04 1.39
N ARG A 80 -22.62 17.25 0.54
CA ARG A 80 -22.43 16.50 -0.71
C ARG A 80 -20.96 16.39 -1.11
N LEU A 81 -20.64 15.32 -1.81
CA LEU A 81 -19.33 15.04 -2.38
C LEU A 81 -19.32 15.45 -3.85
N LEU A 82 -18.62 16.53 -4.17
CA LEU A 82 -18.52 17.07 -5.51
C LEU A 82 -17.60 16.22 -6.39
N LEU A 83 -17.97 16.13 -7.66
CA LEU A 83 -17.23 15.45 -8.71
C LEU A 83 -16.57 16.48 -9.61
N ASN A 84 -15.31 16.27 -9.97
CA ASN A 84 -14.61 17.12 -10.93
C ASN A 84 -15.16 16.94 -12.35
N GLN A 85 -16.12 17.77 -12.76
CA GLN A 85 -16.81 17.73 -14.06
C GLN A 85 -15.86 17.84 -15.25
N ASP A 86 -14.74 18.57 -15.10
CA ASP A 86 -13.74 18.74 -16.16
C ASP A 86 -12.90 17.47 -16.40
N SER A 87 -12.99 16.49 -15.49
CA SER A 87 -12.26 15.25 -15.60
C SER A 87 -12.86 14.35 -16.68
N ARG A 88 -12.01 13.96 -17.64
CA ARG A 88 -12.33 12.91 -18.63
C ARG A 88 -12.66 11.55 -18.01
N PHE A 89 -12.43 11.36 -16.71
CA PHE A 89 -12.84 10.17 -15.98
C PHE A 89 -14.37 10.00 -15.94
N PHE A 90 -15.13 11.10 -15.83
CA PHE A 90 -16.58 11.06 -15.71
C PHE A 90 -17.35 11.18 -17.03
N GLN A 91 -16.65 11.46 -18.14
CA GLN A 91 -17.27 11.65 -19.45
C GLN A 91 -18.00 10.39 -19.93
N GLY A 92 -19.31 10.50 -20.17
CA GLY A 92 -20.17 9.41 -20.62
C GLY A 92 -20.48 8.34 -19.58
N LEU A 93 -19.96 8.46 -18.34
CA LEU A 93 -20.17 7.45 -17.31
C LEU A 93 -21.63 7.39 -16.86
N PHE A 94 -22.27 8.54 -16.68
CA PHE A 94 -23.61 8.59 -16.10
C PHE A 94 -24.71 8.12 -17.06
N GLU A 95 -24.40 7.97 -18.35
CA GLU A 95 -25.28 7.32 -19.33
C GLU A 95 -25.31 5.78 -19.16
N LEU A 96 -24.43 5.21 -18.33
CA LEU A 96 -24.25 3.76 -18.13
C LEU A 96 -24.85 3.24 -16.82
N GLU A 97 -25.80 3.98 -16.23
CA GLU A 97 -26.53 3.63 -15.00
C GLU A 97 -25.60 3.32 -13.81
N MET A 98 -24.62 4.20 -13.57
CA MET A 98 -23.58 3.98 -12.55
C MET A 98 -24.14 3.70 -11.15
N ASP A 99 -25.22 4.38 -10.75
CA ASP A 99 -25.89 4.17 -9.46
C ASP A 99 -26.29 2.69 -9.26
N ASN A 100 -26.83 2.06 -10.30
CA ASN A 100 -27.26 0.66 -10.25
C ASN A 100 -26.08 -0.32 -10.20
N ARG A 101 -24.92 0.06 -10.76
CA ARG A 101 -23.69 -0.76 -10.75
C ARG A 101 -22.90 -0.63 -9.45
N ILE A 102 -22.84 0.57 -8.89
CA ILE A 102 -22.07 0.87 -7.67
C ILE A 102 -22.78 0.31 -6.43
N ARG A 103 -24.11 0.42 -6.37
CA ARG A 103 -24.91 0.06 -5.19
C ARG A 103 -24.74 -1.39 -4.71
N PRO A 104 -24.73 -2.42 -5.59
CA PRO A 104 -24.45 -3.81 -5.18
C PRO A 104 -23.02 -4.03 -4.65
N LEU A 105 -22.05 -3.21 -5.10
CA LEU A 105 -20.67 -3.27 -4.62
C LEU A 105 -20.58 -2.63 -3.23
N LEU A 106 -21.18 -1.44 -3.06
CA LEU A 106 -21.14 -0.65 -1.82
C LEU A 106 -21.79 -1.36 -0.63
N ARG A 107 -22.95 -2.01 -0.85
CA ARG A 107 -23.70 -2.72 0.21
C ARG A 107 -22.93 -3.84 0.90
N ARG A 108 -21.78 -4.26 0.34
CA ARG A 108 -20.88 -5.25 0.96
C ARG A 108 -20.02 -4.66 2.07
N TYR A 109 -19.83 -3.35 2.06
CA TYR A 109 -18.86 -2.65 2.89
C TYR A 109 -19.51 -1.64 3.83
N ALA A 110 -20.65 -1.07 3.44
CA ALA A 110 -21.27 -0.01 4.18
C ALA A 110 -22.81 -0.08 4.19
N ASP A 111 -23.39 0.54 5.22
CA ASP A 111 -24.82 0.57 5.54
C ASP A 111 -25.43 1.95 5.25
N PHE A 112 -24.97 2.61 4.18
CA PHE A 112 -25.55 3.84 3.66
C PHE A 112 -25.89 3.67 2.17
N ASP A 113 -26.77 4.55 1.71
CA ASP A 113 -27.22 4.64 0.34
C ASP A 113 -26.74 5.98 -0.26
N PHE A 114 -26.87 6.14 -1.58
CA PHE A 114 -26.44 7.34 -2.29
C PHE A 114 -27.28 7.58 -3.54
N ARG A 115 -27.27 8.84 -4.00
CA ARG A 115 -27.70 9.27 -5.34
C ARG A 115 -26.61 10.09 -6.00
N ILE A 116 -26.44 9.93 -7.31
CA ILE A 116 -25.54 10.77 -8.11
C ILE A 116 -26.38 11.79 -8.88
N ASP A 117 -26.23 13.06 -8.51
CA ASP A 117 -26.86 14.19 -9.18
C ASP A 117 -25.88 14.75 -10.23
N THR A 118 -26.28 14.71 -11.50
CA THR A 118 -25.45 15.11 -12.66
C THR A 118 -26.03 16.31 -13.41
N GLN A 119 -26.94 17.05 -12.75
CA GLN A 119 -27.55 18.25 -13.30
C GLN A 119 -26.64 19.46 -13.09
N GLU A 120 -26.55 20.34 -14.08
CA GLU A 120 -25.83 21.62 -13.95
C GLU A 120 -26.41 22.48 -12.82
N PRO A 121 -25.59 23.22 -12.05
CA PRO A 121 -24.20 23.60 -12.36
C PRO A 121 -23.10 22.71 -11.73
N GLU A 122 -23.46 21.65 -11.00
CA GLU A 122 -22.47 20.84 -10.27
C GLU A 122 -22.83 19.36 -10.30
N TRP A 123 -21.82 18.49 -10.39
CA TRP A 123 -22.01 17.05 -10.24
C TRP A 123 -21.66 16.64 -8.83
N ALA A 124 -22.58 15.94 -8.16
CA ALA A 124 -22.45 15.64 -6.76
C ALA A 124 -23.01 14.26 -6.39
N VAL A 125 -22.39 13.65 -5.40
CA VAL A 125 -22.91 12.45 -4.73
C VAL A 125 -23.48 12.87 -3.39
N ARG A 126 -24.72 12.44 -3.13
CA ARG A 126 -25.42 12.69 -1.87
C ARG A 126 -25.68 11.37 -1.21
N PHE A 127 -25.32 11.28 0.07
CA PHE A 127 -25.47 10.07 0.85
C PHE A 127 -26.72 10.14 1.72
N SER A 128 -27.31 8.99 1.97
CA SER A 128 -28.46 8.84 2.87
C SER A 128 -28.34 7.56 3.70
N ARG A 129 -29.04 7.51 4.83
CA ARG A 129 -29.09 6.31 5.68
C ARG A 129 -30.51 6.11 6.21
N LEU A 130 -30.91 4.86 6.35
CA LEU A 130 -32.17 4.50 6.98
C LEU A 130 -31.97 4.43 8.50
N VAL A 131 -32.69 5.25 9.25
CA VAL A 131 -32.69 5.28 10.72
C VAL A 131 -34.14 5.18 11.18
N ASP A 132 -34.46 4.14 11.96
CA ASP A 132 -35.81 3.87 12.47
C ASP A 132 -36.92 3.89 11.40
N GLY A 133 -36.60 3.40 10.20
CA GLY A 133 -37.53 3.35 9.06
C GLY A 133 -37.71 4.68 8.31
N GLN A 134 -37.00 5.74 8.71
CA GLN A 134 -36.96 7.02 8.02
C GLN A 134 -35.63 7.20 7.30
N THR A 135 -35.67 7.77 6.10
CA THR A 135 -34.45 8.10 5.35
C THR A 135 -33.95 9.45 5.82
N ILE A 136 -32.71 9.50 6.29
CA ILE A 136 -31.98 10.73 6.56
C ILE A 136 -31.10 11.01 5.35
N ASP A 137 -31.40 12.07 4.63
CA ASP A 137 -30.66 12.52 3.45
C ASP A 137 -29.47 13.43 3.81
N ASN A 138 -28.59 13.65 2.83
CA ASN A 138 -27.46 14.59 2.88
C ASN A 138 -26.53 14.36 4.08
N ILE A 139 -26.27 13.10 4.42
CA ILE A 139 -25.39 12.77 5.56
C ILE A 139 -23.91 12.96 5.19
N LYS A 140 -23.10 13.34 6.19
CA LYS A 140 -21.64 13.24 6.08
C LYS A 140 -21.22 11.80 6.40
N VAL A 141 -20.62 11.12 5.44
CA VAL A 141 -19.96 9.83 5.69
C VAL A 141 -18.52 10.06 6.18
N SER A 142 -18.00 9.10 6.93
CA SER A 142 -16.61 9.09 7.40
C SER A 142 -15.61 9.02 6.23
N ARG A 143 -14.33 9.31 6.50
CA ARG A 143 -13.28 9.21 5.47
C ARG A 143 -13.10 7.77 4.95
N GLY A 144 -13.27 6.77 5.82
CA GLY A 144 -13.23 5.36 5.42
C GLY A 144 -14.40 4.99 4.50
N GLU A 145 -15.62 5.42 4.84
CA GLU A 145 -16.83 5.22 4.03
C GLU A 145 -16.75 5.95 2.68
N GLU A 146 -16.21 7.17 2.65
CA GLU A 146 -15.91 7.92 1.42
C GLU A 146 -14.94 7.12 0.52
N ASN A 147 -13.84 6.63 1.08
CA ASN A 147 -12.84 5.87 0.32
C ASN A 147 -13.42 4.54 -0.21
N ILE A 148 -14.25 3.86 0.59
CA ILE A 148 -15.01 2.69 0.13
C ILE A 148 -15.96 3.03 -1.02
N PHE A 149 -16.65 4.17 -0.96
CA PHE A 149 -17.52 4.62 -2.04
C PHE A 149 -16.72 4.86 -3.33
N ILE A 150 -15.64 5.63 -3.26
CA ILE A 150 -14.77 5.92 -4.41
C ILE A 150 -14.18 4.62 -4.98
N TRP A 151 -13.79 3.68 -4.12
CA TRP A 151 -13.36 2.35 -4.53
C TRP A 151 -14.46 1.56 -5.26
N CYS A 152 -15.68 1.55 -4.74
CA CYS A 152 -16.82 0.89 -5.39
C CYS A 152 -17.19 1.56 -6.72
N PHE A 153 -17.09 2.89 -6.80
CA PHE A 153 -17.21 3.63 -8.05
C PHE A 153 -16.20 3.13 -9.07
N PHE A 154 -14.94 3.04 -8.68
CA PHE A 154 -13.88 2.55 -9.56
C PHE A 154 -14.10 1.09 -9.99
N LEU A 155 -14.50 0.20 -9.09
CA LEU A 155 -14.82 -1.18 -9.42
C LEU A 155 -15.94 -1.29 -10.47
N ALA A 156 -16.97 -0.44 -10.39
CA ALA A 156 -18.01 -0.38 -11.42
C ALA A 156 -17.44 0.02 -12.79
N VAL A 157 -16.49 0.97 -12.83
CA VAL A 157 -15.76 1.34 -14.06
C VAL A 157 -14.91 0.18 -14.59
N VAL A 158 -14.27 -0.60 -13.71
CA VAL A 158 -13.52 -1.80 -14.11
C VAL A 158 -14.47 -2.85 -14.70
N GLU A 159 -15.65 -3.06 -14.13
CA GLU A 159 -16.65 -3.98 -14.69
C GLU A 159 -17.10 -3.55 -16.08
N LEU A 160 -17.30 -2.24 -16.32
CA LEU A 160 -17.56 -1.71 -17.65
C LEU A 160 -16.41 -1.97 -18.63
N ALA A 161 -15.16 -1.81 -18.18
CA ALA A 161 -13.97 -2.08 -19.00
C ALA A 161 -13.73 -3.56 -19.31
N MET A 162 -14.34 -4.46 -18.54
CA MET A 162 -14.29 -5.90 -18.80
C MET A 162 -15.39 -6.38 -19.73
N ASP A 163 -16.43 -5.56 -19.95
CA ASP A 163 -17.56 -5.90 -20.80
C ASP A 163 -17.26 -5.52 -22.26
N PRO A 164 -17.14 -6.51 -23.17
CA PRO A 164 -16.82 -6.24 -24.58
C PRO A 164 -17.91 -5.45 -25.31
N GLU A 165 -19.14 -5.44 -24.82
CA GLU A 165 -20.26 -4.72 -25.42
C GLU A 165 -20.22 -3.21 -25.13
N ILE A 166 -19.40 -2.78 -24.16
CA ILE A 166 -19.27 -1.37 -23.78
C ILE A 166 -18.13 -0.70 -24.55
N GLU A 167 -18.45 -0.11 -25.71
CA GLU A 167 -17.47 0.55 -26.59
C GLU A 167 -16.67 1.68 -25.89
N ALA A 168 -17.29 2.39 -24.95
CA ALA A 168 -16.68 3.50 -24.21
C ALA A 168 -15.39 3.11 -23.45
N TYR A 169 -15.21 1.83 -23.15
CA TYR A 169 -14.06 1.30 -22.39
C TYR A 169 -13.19 0.30 -23.15
N GLN A 170 -13.45 0.02 -24.43
CA GLN A 170 -12.63 -0.91 -25.23
C GLN A 170 -11.17 -0.49 -25.40
N TRP A 171 -10.86 0.80 -25.16
CA TRP A 171 -9.48 1.29 -25.16
C TRP A 171 -8.65 0.76 -23.98
N VAL A 172 -9.28 0.32 -22.88
CA VAL A 172 -8.60 -0.13 -21.67
C VAL A 172 -7.96 -1.50 -21.91
N LYS A 173 -6.63 -1.54 -21.92
CA LYS A 173 -5.83 -2.77 -22.00
C LYS A 173 -5.20 -3.12 -20.66
N HIS A 174 -4.79 -2.09 -19.93
CA HIS A 174 -4.12 -2.20 -18.65
C HIS A 174 -4.94 -1.58 -17.53
N LEU A 175 -4.85 -2.19 -16.36
CA LEU A 175 -5.42 -1.69 -15.12
C LEU A 175 -4.29 -1.55 -14.10
N TYR A 176 -4.09 -0.36 -13.54
CA TYR A 176 -3.10 -0.11 -12.50
C TYR A 176 -3.79 0.33 -11.21
N ILE A 177 -3.68 -0.47 -10.14
CA ILE A 177 -4.27 -0.17 -8.84
C ILE A 177 -3.16 0.08 -7.82
N ASP A 178 -3.09 1.27 -7.25
CA ASP A 178 -2.15 1.64 -6.20
C ASP A 178 -2.89 1.88 -4.87
N ASP A 179 -2.56 1.07 -3.86
CA ASP A 179 -3.03 1.20 -2.48
C ASP A 179 -4.55 1.42 -2.33
N PRO A 180 -5.40 0.47 -2.78
CA PRO A 180 -6.85 0.65 -2.80
C PRO A 180 -7.51 0.74 -1.41
N ILE A 181 -6.74 0.56 -0.34
CA ILE A 181 -7.22 0.40 1.03
C ILE A 181 -6.38 1.17 2.06
N SER A 182 -5.68 2.23 1.64
CA SER A 182 -4.66 2.96 2.44
C SER A 182 -5.11 3.49 3.82
N SER A 183 -6.41 3.42 4.12
CA SER A 183 -7.06 4.03 5.28
C SER A 183 -8.22 3.17 5.84
N LEU A 184 -8.26 1.89 5.47
CA LEU A 184 -9.28 0.93 5.92
C LEU A 184 -8.74 -0.01 6.99
N ASP A 185 -9.65 -0.57 7.80
CA ASP A 185 -9.32 -1.60 8.79
C ASP A 185 -8.93 -2.96 8.14
N GLU A 186 -8.37 -3.86 8.95
CA GLU A 186 -7.92 -5.18 8.50
C GLU A 186 -9.04 -6.03 7.89
N HIS A 187 -10.28 -5.88 8.38
CA HIS A 187 -11.43 -6.62 7.88
C HIS A 187 -11.75 -6.19 6.44
N ASN A 188 -11.83 -4.89 6.20
CA ASN A 188 -12.05 -4.32 4.89
C ASN A 188 -10.91 -4.66 3.92
N ALA A 189 -9.66 -4.71 4.40
CA ALA A 189 -8.52 -5.14 3.58
C ALA A 189 -8.70 -6.57 3.01
N ILE A 190 -9.21 -7.50 3.82
CA ILE A 190 -9.51 -8.87 3.37
C ILE A 190 -10.66 -8.88 2.38
N THR A 191 -11.78 -8.24 2.72
CA THR A 191 -13.00 -8.25 1.90
C THR A 191 -12.78 -7.57 0.55
N VAL A 192 -12.08 -6.43 0.52
CA VAL A 192 -11.70 -5.74 -0.72
C VAL A 192 -10.75 -6.59 -1.55
N GLY A 193 -9.71 -7.18 -0.94
CA GLY A 193 -8.77 -8.06 -1.64
C GLY A 193 -9.45 -9.27 -2.27
N ASN A 194 -10.30 -9.98 -1.50
CA ASN A 194 -11.02 -11.14 -2.00
C ASN A 194 -11.96 -10.76 -3.16
N HIS A 195 -12.72 -9.68 -3.02
CA HIS A 195 -13.64 -9.23 -4.07
C HIS A 195 -12.89 -8.80 -5.34
N LEU A 196 -11.80 -8.03 -5.20
CA LEU A 196 -10.98 -7.63 -6.33
C LEU A 196 -10.40 -8.86 -7.05
N ALA A 197 -9.86 -9.83 -6.31
CA ALA A 197 -9.34 -11.04 -6.91
C ALA A 197 -10.41 -11.83 -7.66
N GLN A 198 -11.61 -11.98 -7.10
CA GLN A 198 -12.74 -12.62 -7.79
C GLN A 198 -13.10 -11.89 -9.09
N LEU A 199 -13.17 -10.56 -9.06
CA LEU A 199 -13.44 -9.74 -10.24
C LEU A 199 -12.38 -9.98 -11.33
N LEU A 200 -11.10 -9.87 -10.97
CA LEU A 200 -9.98 -9.99 -11.94
C LEU A 200 -9.78 -11.42 -12.45
N CYS A 201 -10.14 -12.42 -11.66
CA CYS A 201 -10.06 -13.84 -12.04
C CYS A 201 -11.29 -14.34 -12.80
N LYS A 202 -12.33 -13.51 -13.03
CA LYS A 202 -13.47 -13.87 -13.89
C LYS A 202 -12.96 -14.40 -15.25
N ALA A 203 -13.54 -15.50 -15.71
CA ALA A 203 -13.22 -16.10 -17.00
C ALA A 203 -13.49 -15.08 -18.12
N GLY A 204 -12.60 -15.02 -19.11
CA GLY A 204 -12.74 -14.07 -20.22
C GLY A 204 -12.24 -12.65 -19.93
N ASN A 205 -11.80 -12.32 -18.69
CA ASN A 205 -11.24 -10.99 -18.40
C ASN A 205 -10.01 -10.69 -19.29
N PRO A 206 -10.10 -9.67 -20.18
CA PRO A 206 -9.02 -9.32 -21.11
C PRO A 206 -7.95 -8.41 -20.48
N LEU A 207 -8.22 -7.82 -19.32
CA LEU A 207 -7.38 -6.80 -18.71
C LEU A 207 -6.09 -7.41 -18.14
N LYS A 208 -4.99 -6.69 -18.37
CA LYS A 208 -3.67 -6.93 -17.76
C LYS A 208 -3.48 -5.99 -16.58
N VAL A 209 -3.09 -6.52 -15.43
CA VAL A 209 -3.18 -5.80 -14.15
C VAL A 209 -1.83 -5.59 -13.48
N VAL A 210 -1.60 -4.39 -12.94
CA VAL A 210 -0.59 -4.15 -11.90
C VAL A 210 -1.31 -3.72 -10.62
N ILE A 211 -0.99 -4.36 -9.50
CA ILE A 211 -1.49 -3.97 -8.18
C ILE A 211 -0.29 -3.69 -7.30
N SER A 212 -0.18 -2.46 -6.81
CA SER A 212 0.83 -2.08 -5.82
C SER A 212 0.19 -1.80 -4.48
N SER A 213 0.80 -2.31 -3.40
CA SER A 213 0.35 -1.94 -2.06
C SER A 213 1.45 -1.96 -1.01
N HIS A 214 1.32 -1.09 0.00
CA HIS A 214 2.07 -1.16 1.25
C HIS A 214 1.41 -2.03 2.31
N HIS A 215 0.15 -2.43 2.12
CA HIS A 215 -0.61 -3.16 3.12
C HIS A 215 -0.32 -4.67 3.04
N PRO A 216 0.34 -5.29 4.04
CA PRO A 216 0.79 -6.69 3.92
C PRO A 216 -0.34 -7.70 3.80
N LEU A 217 -1.41 -7.53 4.60
CA LEU A 217 -2.58 -8.41 4.57
C LEU A 217 -3.28 -8.41 3.20
N PHE A 218 -3.54 -7.24 2.63
CA PHE A 218 -4.11 -7.13 1.29
C PHE A 218 -3.22 -7.77 0.21
N PHE A 219 -1.91 -7.50 0.25
CA PHE A 219 -0.99 -8.18 -0.67
C PHE A 219 -1.04 -9.71 -0.49
N ASN A 220 -1.08 -10.19 0.75
CA ASN A 220 -1.20 -11.63 1.05
C ASN A 220 -2.48 -12.23 0.47
N VAL A 221 -3.62 -11.54 0.64
CA VAL A 221 -4.91 -11.96 0.09
C VAL A 221 -4.83 -12.03 -1.43
N MET A 222 -4.39 -10.96 -2.09
CA MET A 222 -4.24 -10.94 -3.56
C MET A 222 -3.29 -12.04 -4.07
N HIS A 223 -2.15 -12.21 -3.40
CA HIS A 223 -1.16 -13.24 -3.75
C HIS A 223 -1.74 -14.66 -3.68
N ASN A 224 -2.56 -14.94 -2.66
CA ASN A 224 -3.20 -16.24 -2.49
C ASN A 224 -4.37 -16.45 -3.45
N GLU A 225 -5.29 -15.49 -3.54
CA GLU A 225 -6.50 -15.59 -4.36
C GLU A 225 -6.20 -15.62 -5.86
N MET A 226 -5.12 -14.98 -6.30
CA MET A 226 -4.66 -15.06 -7.70
C MET A 226 -3.74 -16.25 -7.97
N ASP A 227 -3.54 -17.12 -6.98
CA ASP A 227 -2.67 -18.30 -7.01
C ASP A 227 -1.26 -17.97 -7.54
N ALA A 228 -0.67 -16.87 -7.07
CA ALA A 228 0.63 -16.36 -7.55
C ALA A 228 1.78 -17.36 -7.34
N ARG A 229 1.59 -18.37 -6.48
CA ARG A 229 2.55 -19.46 -6.24
C ARG A 229 2.58 -20.51 -7.35
N LYS A 230 1.44 -20.80 -7.98
CA LYS A 230 1.31 -21.87 -8.98
C LYS A 230 1.06 -21.32 -10.38
N SER A 231 0.44 -20.16 -10.48
CA SER A 231 0.09 -19.53 -11.75
C SER A 231 1.31 -18.91 -12.42
N LYS A 232 1.69 -19.43 -13.59
CA LYS A 232 2.72 -18.79 -14.44
C LYS A 232 2.28 -17.43 -14.98
N LYS A 233 0.98 -17.09 -14.89
CA LYS A 233 0.40 -15.83 -15.39
C LYS A 233 0.44 -14.70 -14.37
N VAL A 234 0.79 -14.96 -13.12
CA VAL A 234 0.90 -13.95 -12.08
C VAL A 234 2.34 -13.88 -11.61
N SER A 235 2.86 -12.69 -11.37
CA SER A 235 4.18 -12.51 -10.76
C SER A 235 4.08 -11.57 -9.57
N ALA A 236 4.69 -11.96 -8.45
CA ALA A 236 4.70 -11.17 -7.23
C ALA A 236 6.12 -10.71 -6.93
N HIS A 237 6.27 -9.43 -6.58
CA HIS A 237 7.56 -8.82 -6.33
C HIS A 237 7.52 -7.92 -5.10
N PHE A 238 8.67 -7.82 -4.43
CA PHE A 238 8.99 -6.75 -3.52
C PHE A 238 9.70 -5.64 -4.29
N LEU A 239 9.18 -4.42 -4.19
CA LEU A 239 9.75 -3.22 -4.78
C LEU A 239 10.37 -2.37 -3.68
N SER A 240 11.66 -2.06 -3.82
CA SER A 240 12.37 -1.13 -2.95
C SER A 240 13.02 -0.02 -3.77
N ARG A 241 13.26 1.11 -3.11
CA ARG A 241 13.98 2.25 -3.68
C ARG A 241 15.22 2.52 -2.83
N SER A 242 16.36 2.60 -3.48
CA SER A 242 17.62 2.97 -2.89
C SER A 242 17.58 4.43 -2.44
N LYS A 243 18.03 4.71 -1.21
CA LYS A 243 18.13 6.07 -0.68
C LYS A 243 19.36 6.81 -1.19
N THR A 244 20.39 6.10 -1.66
CA THR A 244 21.69 6.68 -2.07
C THR A 244 21.65 7.23 -3.51
N ASP A 245 21.20 6.41 -4.45
CA ASP A 245 21.17 6.73 -5.89
C ASP A 245 19.75 6.84 -6.45
N GLY A 246 18.72 6.56 -5.64
CA GLY A 246 17.33 6.62 -6.07
C GLY A 246 16.88 5.46 -6.96
N SER A 247 17.75 4.48 -7.22
CA SER A 247 17.48 3.32 -8.06
C SER A 247 16.39 2.43 -7.47
N TYR A 248 15.73 1.65 -8.33
CA TYR A 248 14.67 0.73 -7.93
C TYR A 248 15.15 -0.70 -8.01
N THR A 249 14.86 -1.50 -6.99
CA THR A 249 15.12 -2.95 -7.00
C THR A 249 13.81 -3.72 -6.97
N LEU A 250 13.61 -4.59 -7.96
CA LEU A 250 12.47 -5.49 -8.05
C LEU A 250 12.92 -6.91 -7.71
N THR A 251 12.43 -7.46 -6.60
CA THR A 251 12.80 -8.80 -6.14
C THR A 251 11.60 -9.73 -6.18
N HIS A 252 11.69 -10.81 -6.96
CA HIS A 252 10.63 -11.82 -7.00
C HIS A 252 10.37 -12.43 -5.63
N THR A 253 9.11 -12.52 -5.22
CA THR A 253 8.68 -13.21 -3.99
C THR A 253 7.68 -14.32 -4.32
N GLY A 254 7.94 -15.54 -3.82
CA GLY A 254 7.02 -16.67 -3.89
C GLY A 254 6.28 -16.94 -2.58
N ALA A 255 6.53 -16.14 -1.54
CA ALA A 255 5.89 -16.27 -0.24
C ALA A 255 4.95 -15.10 0.01
N THR A 256 3.80 -15.39 0.62
CA THR A 256 3.00 -14.45 1.40
C THR A 256 3.96 -13.61 2.27
N PRO A 257 3.95 -12.26 2.20
CA PRO A 257 4.73 -11.36 3.05
C PRO A 257 4.67 -11.65 4.57
N PHE A 258 5.32 -12.72 5.01
CA PHE A 258 5.92 -12.81 6.33
C PHE A 258 7.18 -11.93 6.40
N PHE A 259 7.63 -11.32 5.30
CA PHE A 259 8.84 -10.52 5.26
C PHE A 259 8.69 -9.10 5.82
N HIS A 260 7.53 -8.65 6.32
CA HIS A 260 7.46 -7.28 6.87
C HIS A 260 8.43 -7.07 8.03
N HIS A 261 8.47 -7.99 9.01
CA HIS A 261 9.40 -7.85 10.13
C HIS A 261 10.84 -8.13 9.68
N VAL A 262 11.06 -9.11 8.79
CA VAL A 262 12.40 -9.46 8.28
C VAL A 262 13.02 -8.35 7.42
N ALA A 263 12.27 -7.72 6.52
CA ALA A 263 12.78 -6.64 5.67
C ALA A 263 13.01 -5.36 6.48
N VAL A 264 12.15 -5.04 7.45
CA VAL A 264 12.42 -3.97 8.43
C VAL A 264 13.70 -4.30 9.21
N LEU A 265 13.86 -5.55 9.66
CA LEU A 265 15.06 -5.99 10.38
C LEU A 265 16.32 -5.90 9.50
N THR A 266 16.25 -6.23 8.21
CA THR A 266 17.35 -6.04 7.25
C THR A 266 17.67 -4.56 7.05
N GLU A 267 16.66 -3.67 7.01
CA GLU A 267 16.88 -2.22 6.93
C GLU A 267 17.54 -1.68 8.21
N LEU A 268 17.07 -2.10 9.38
CA LEU A 268 17.68 -1.73 10.67
C LEU A 268 19.12 -2.22 10.77
N TYR A 269 19.40 -3.44 10.30
CA TYR A 269 20.76 -3.99 10.26
C TYR A 269 21.68 -3.19 9.31
N LYS A 270 21.20 -2.80 8.12
CA LYS A 270 21.98 -1.94 7.21
C LYS A 270 22.23 -0.55 7.78
N ALA A 271 21.23 0.05 8.44
CA ALA A 271 21.36 1.34 9.10
C ALA A 271 22.37 1.28 10.28
N GLU A 272 22.39 0.15 10.99
CA GLU A 272 23.35 -0.13 12.05
C GLU A 272 24.79 -0.20 11.52
N GLN A 273 25.01 -0.98 10.46
CA GLN A 273 26.32 -1.18 9.82
C GLN A 273 26.87 0.10 9.18
N SER A 274 26.01 0.91 8.56
CA SER A 274 26.39 2.21 8.00
C SER A 274 26.56 3.32 9.03
N GLY A 275 26.05 3.13 10.25
CA GLY A 275 26.03 4.16 11.30
C GLY A 275 25.00 5.27 11.09
N GLU A 276 24.24 5.25 9.99
CA GLU A 276 23.20 6.21 9.62
C GLU A 276 21.91 5.95 10.41
N LEU A 277 21.96 6.14 11.73
CA LEU A 277 20.83 5.92 12.62
C LEU A 277 20.05 7.21 12.90
N TYR A 278 18.75 7.19 12.61
CA TYR A 278 17.80 8.28 12.81
C TYR A 278 16.72 7.88 13.81
N THR A 279 16.11 8.85 14.51
CA THR A 279 15.10 8.61 15.56
C THR A 279 13.97 7.68 15.13
N TYR A 280 13.51 7.73 13.88
CA TYR A 280 12.46 6.84 13.36
C TYR A 280 12.84 5.35 13.35
N HIS A 281 14.13 5.00 13.39
CA HIS A 281 14.54 3.59 13.50
C HIS A 281 14.09 2.96 14.81
N PHE A 282 13.88 3.73 15.90
CA PHE A 282 13.27 3.19 17.12
C PHE A 282 11.82 2.76 16.90
N ASN A 283 11.05 3.47 16.07
CA ASN A 283 9.68 3.06 15.69
C ASN A 283 9.71 1.72 14.94
N MET A 284 10.64 1.60 13.99
CA MET A 284 10.83 0.39 13.20
C MET A 284 11.26 -0.80 14.07
N LEU A 285 12.23 -0.60 14.95
CA LEU A 285 12.71 -1.62 15.89
C LEU A 285 11.58 -2.08 16.83
N ARG A 286 10.82 -1.14 17.39
CA ARG A 286 9.66 -1.46 18.23
C ARG A 286 8.63 -2.31 17.49
N SER A 287 8.29 -1.95 16.25
CA SER A 287 7.33 -2.73 15.44
C SER A 287 7.81 -4.16 15.22
N VAL A 288 9.12 -4.38 15.03
CA VAL A 288 9.70 -5.73 14.92
C VAL A 288 9.59 -6.48 16.24
N LEU A 289 9.93 -5.85 17.37
CA LEU A 289 9.85 -6.46 18.71
C LEU A 289 8.40 -6.83 19.08
N GLU A 290 7.42 -5.97 18.80
CA GLU A 290 6.00 -6.23 19.06
C GLU A 290 5.48 -7.42 18.26
N LYS A 291 5.81 -7.46 16.95
CA LYS A 291 5.43 -8.58 16.07
C LYS A 291 6.11 -9.89 16.51
N SER A 292 7.36 -9.82 16.94
CA SER A 292 8.11 -10.98 17.43
C SER A 292 7.54 -11.46 18.77
N ALA A 293 7.19 -10.55 19.67
CA ALA A 293 6.54 -10.89 20.94
C ALA A 293 5.22 -11.60 20.73
N SER A 294 4.37 -11.08 19.84
CA SER A 294 3.13 -11.72 19.45
C SER A 294 3.37 -13.12 18.84
N PHE A 295 4.36 -13.26 17.96
CA PHE A 295 4.71 -14.56 17.36
C PHE A 295 5.16 -15.60 18.39
N HIS A 296 5.92 -15.17 19.40
CA HIS A 296 6.41 -16.04 20.48
C HIS A 296 5.41 -16.22 21.65
N GLY A 297 4.23 -15.59 21.59
CA GLY A 297 3.20 -15.70 22.62
C GLY A 297 3.45 -14.84 23.87
N PHE A 298 4.31 -13.82 23.79
CA PHE A 298 4.53 -12.87 24.86
C PHE A 298 3.45 -11.78 24.90
N SER A 299 3.15 -11.27 26.08
CA SER A 299 2.17 -10.21 26.30
C SER A 299 2.67 -8.81 25.97
N ASN A 300 3.99 -8.61 25.88
CA ASN A 300 4.61 -7.31 25.61
C ASN A 300 5.91 -7.44 24.79
N PHE A 301 6.29 -6.36 24.10
CA PHE A 301 7.53 -6.32 23.30
C PHE A 301 8.80 -6.40 24.15
N SER A 302 8.74 -5.96 25.41
CA SER A 302 9.88 -5.98 26.33
C SER A 302 10.39 -7.40 26.59
N ALA A 303 9.55 -8.43 26.47
CA ALA A 303 9.98 -9.82 26.54
C ALA A 303 10.95 -10.23 25.41
N CYS A 304 10.98 -9.48 24.30
CA CYS A 304 11.96 -9.66 23.23
C CYS A 304 13.26 -8.88 23.45
N ILE A 305 13.34 -8.04 24.48
CA ILE A 305 14.58 -7.37 24.88
C ILE A 305 15.36 -8.36 25.75
N PRO A 306 16.65 -8.59 25.45
CA PRO A 306 17.47 -9.48 26.25
C PRO A 306 17.71 -8.87 27.63
N THR A 307 17.35 -9.65 28.63
CA THR A 307 17.57 -9.39 30.05
C THR A 307 17.99 -10.71 30.68
N ASP A 308 18.87 -10.64 31.69
CA ASP A 308 19.23 -11.83 32.47
C ASP A 308 18.07 -12.29 33.37
N ASP A 309 17.18 -11.36 33.77
CA ASP A 309 15.95 -11.59 34.54
C ASP A 309 14.85 -10.56 34.18
N ALA A 310 13.60 -10.78 34.62
CA ALA A 310 12.48 -9.87 34.35
C ALA A 310 12.64 -8.45 34.95
N ASP A 311 13.49 -8.33 35.99
CA ASP A 311 13.78 -7.08 36.72
C ASP A 311 15.20 -6.56 36.47
N ASP A 312 15.87 -7.02 35.40
CA ASP A 312 17.19 -6.51 35.01
C ASP A 312 17.14 -4.99 34.75
N PRO A 313 17.90 -4.18 35.51
CA PRO A 313 17.94 -2.72 35.34
C PRO A 313 18.28 -2.27 33.92
N GLU A 314 19.15 -3.00 33.20
CA GLU A 314 19.51 -2.67 31.81
C GLU A 314 18.36 -2.96 30.85
N GLY A 315 17.70 -4.11 31.03
CA GLY A 315 16.48 -4.47 30.31
C GLY A 315 15.34 -3.46 30.45
N VAL A 316 15.08 -3.06 31.70
CA VAL A 316 14.07 -2.05 32.03
C VAL A 316 14.42 -0.70 31.40
N LEU A 317 15.70 -0.31 31.41
CA LEU A 317 16.19 0.90 30.76
C LEU A 317 15.96 0.85 29.25
N HIS A 318 16.35 -0.23 28.57
CA HIS A 318 16.17 -0.43 27.14
C HIS A 318 14.68 -0.41 26.74
N ALA A 319 13.82 -1.08 27.50
CA ALA A 319 12.37 -1.07 27.27
C ALA A 319 11.80 0.35 27.37
N ARG A 320 12.21 1.09 28.41
CA ARG A 320 11.78 2.48 28.62
C ARG A 320 12.30 3.41 27.53
N LEU A 321 13.53 3.22 27.09
CA LEU A 321 14.18 4.00 26.03
C LEU A 321 13.48 3.78 24.68
N ILE A 322 13.20 2.53 24.31
CA ILE A 322 12.37 2.21 23.13
C ILE A 322 11.00 2.88 23.28
N ASN A 323 10.35 2.77 24.44
CA ASN A 323 9.02 3.33 24.61
C ASN A 323 9.00 4.86 24.42
N ILE A 324 9.96 5.58 25.00
CA ILE A 324 10.07 7.04 24.88
C ILE A 324 10.44 7.46 23.46
N LEU A 325 11.49 6.86 22.88
CA LEU A 325 11.99 7.27 21.57
C LEU A 325 11.09 6.82 20.43
N SER A 326 10.20 5.85 20.66
CA SER A 326 9.18 5.45 19.70
C SER A 326 7.85 6.21 19.80
N HIS A 327 7.61 6.92 20.91
CA HIS A 327 6.39 7.70 21.14
C HIS A 327 6.63 9.21 21.12
N GLY A 328 7.89 9.66 21.03
CA GLY A 328 8.17 11.06 20.75
C GLY A 328 7.56 11.47 19.40
N ASN A 329 7.18 12.74 19.25
CA ASN A 329 6.65 13.35 18.02
C ASN A 329 7.67 13.37 16.85
N TYR A 330 8.49 12.34 16.70
CA TYR A 330 9.47 12.17 15.64
C TYR A 330 8.75 11.69 14.38
N SER A 331 8.36 12.65 13.56
CA SER A 331 7.73 12.41 12.25
C SER A 331 8.68 11.59 11.35
N LEU A 332 8.15 10.58 10.66
CA LEU A 332 8.84 9.90 9.55
C LEU A 332 9.26 10.87 8.43
N PHE A 333 8.64 12.05 8.38
CA PHE A 333 8.86 13.08 7.37
C PHE A 333 9.98 14.07 7.74
N GLU A 334 10.51 14.03 8.97
CA GLU A 334 11.64 14.86 9.43
C GLU A 334 12.66 14.02 10.22
N PRO A 335 13.54 13.27 9.52
CA PRO A 335 14.49 12.36 10.16
C PRO A 335 15.58 13.15 10.90
N GLN A 336 15.59 13.05 12.23
CA GLN A 336 16.66 13.59 13.07
C GLN A 336 17.72 12.52 13.34
N PRO A 337 19.01 12.78 13.07
CA PRO A 337 20.08 11.86 13.47
C PRO A 337 20.04 11.57 14.97
N MET A 338 20.26 10.32 15.35
CA MET A 338 20.36 9.95 16.76
C MET A 338 21.62 10.56 17.38
N LEU A 339 21.52 10.95 18.66
CA LEU A 339 22.71 11.20 19.49
C LEU A 339 23.54 9.91 19.63
N GLU A 340 24.85 10.04 19.79
CA GLU A 340 25.77 8.88 19.89
C GLU A 340 25.39 7.89 21.00
N GLU A 341 24.88 8.42 22.12
CA GLU A 341 24.37 7.58 23.21
C GLU A 341 23.17 6.72 22.75
N ASN A 342 22.20 7.32 22.06
CA ASN A 342 21.04 6.62 21.51
C ASN A 342 21.43 5.59 20.44
N LYS A 343 22.45 5.89 19.61
CA LYS A 343 23.00 4.93 18.65
C LYS A 343 23.56 3.71 19.35
N THR A 344 24.28 3.91 20.45
CA THR A 344 24.87 2.82 21.25
C THR A 344 23.78 1.91 21.81
N TYR A 345 22.74 2.47 22.44
CA TYR A 345 21.61 1.66 22.93
C TYR A 345 20.89 0.93 21.80
N PHE A 346 20.65 1.61 20.67
CA PHE A 346 20.00 1.01 19.51
C PHE A 346 20.77 -0.21 19.00
N LYS A 347 22.10 -0.08 18.83
CA LYS A 347 23.02 -1.14 18.42
C LYS A 347 22.94 -2.35 19.36
N THR A 348 23.09 -2.10 20.66
CA THR A 348 23.06 -3.15 21.69
C THR A 348 21.75 -3.92 21.66
N ILE A 349 20.61 -3.23 21.56
CA ILE A 349 19.29 -3.87 21.51
C ILE A 349 19.14 -4.72 20.25
N LEU A 350 19.48 -4.17 19.08
CA LEU A 350 19.32 -4.86 17.79
C LEU A 350 20.20 -6.11 17.70
N ASP A 351 21.48 -5.99 18.06
CA ASP A 351 22.43 -7.10 18.03
C ASP A 351 22.00 -8.23 18.96
N SER A 352 21.54 -7.86 20.16
CA SER A 352 21.15 -8.85 21.15
C SER A 352 19.83 -9.52 20.78
N PHE A 353 18.89 -8.80 20.15
CA PHE A 353 17.69 -9.38 19.55
C PHE A 353 18.02 -10.39 18.44
N LEU A 354 18.93 -10.03 17.53
CA LEU A 354 19.38 -10.91 16.43
C LEU A 354 20.11 -12.16 16.94
N LYS A 355 20.88 -12.05 18.03
CA LYS A 355 21.55 -13.19 18.67
C LYS A 355 20.56 -14.14 19.34
N ARG A 356 19.54 -13.60 20.01
CA ARG A 356 18.53 -14.38 20.76
C ARG A 356 17.53 -15.08 19.84
N TYR A 357 17.14 -14.43 18.75
CA TYR A 357 16.19 -14.95 17.77
C TYR A 357 16.89 -15.09 16.41
N PRO A 358 17.48 -16.26 16.08
CA PRO A 358 18.26 -16.42 14.87
C PRO A 358 17.39 -16.35 13.61
N PHE A 359 17.76 -15.45 12.70
CA PHE A 359 17.18 -15.34 11.36
C PHE A 359 18.13 -15.94 10.31
N ASN A 360 17.66 -16.17 9.07
CA ASN A 360 18.50 -16.68 7.99
C ASN A 360 19.70 -15.73 7.71
N PRO A 361 20.95 -16.16 7.91
CA PRO A 361 22.14 -15.33 7.72
C PRO A 361 22.29 -14.75 6.30
N ASP A 362 21.76 -15.41 5.27
CA ASP A 362 21.80 -14.93 3.87
C ASP A 362 21.12 -13.57 3.69
N LEU A 363 20.29 -13.15 4.65
CA LEU A 363 19.56 -11.89 4.64
C LEU A 363 20.35 -10.73 5.28
N PHE A 364 21.48 -11.02 5.92
CA PHE A 364 22.33 -10.08 6.67
C PHE A 364 23.79 -10.19 6.19
N PRO A 365 24.11 -9.76 4.96
CA PRO A 365 25.48 -9.77 4.48
C PRO A 365 26.34 -8.85 5.35
N GLN A 366 27.41 -9.41 5.93
CA GLN A 366 28.38 -8.61 6.71
C GLN A 366 29.12 -7.64 5.78
N ALA A 367 29.43 -6.44 6.27
CA ALA A 367 30.35 -5.55 5.59
C ALA A 367 31.71 -6.26 5.47
N SER A 368 32.17 -6.49 4.25
CA SER A 368 33.51 -7.01 3.98
C SER A 368 34.54 -6.14 4.68
N GLU A 369 35.35 -6.74 5.57
CA GLU A 369 36.53 -6.11 6.15
C GLU A 369 37.36 -5.52 5.01
N VAL A 370 37.52 -4.21 5.01
CA VAL A 370 38.53 -3.57 4.19
C VAL A 370 39.86 -4.05 4.76
N GLU A 371 40.50 -5.01 4.08
CA GLU A 371 41.90 -5.36 4.32
C GLU A 371 42.70 -4.06 4.25
N THR A 372 43.07 -3.54 5.41
CA THR A 372 44.15 -2.57 5.53
C THR A 372 45.41 -3.33 5.14
N ALA A 373 45.72 -3.29 3.84
CA ALA A 373 46.98 -3.76 3.30
C ALA A 373 48.11 -3.01 4.04
N GLY A 374 48.72 -3.71 5.00
CA GLY A 374 49.95 -3.28 5.63
C GLY A 374 50.97 -2.99 4.54
N THR A 375 51.47 -1.76 4.54
CA THR A 375 52.61 -1.39 3.69
C THR A 375 53.89 -1.72 4.48
N PRO A 376 54.87 -2.42 3.87
CA PRO A 376 56.07 -2.92 4.54
C PRO A 376 57.03 -1.84 5.06
#